data_AF-A0A5S4F375-F1
#
_entry.id   AF-A0A5S4F375-F1
#
_cell.length_a   1.000
_cell.length_b   1.000
_cell.length_c   1.000
_cell.angle_alpha   90.00
_cell.angle_beta   90.00
_cell.angle_gamma   90.00
#
_symmetry.space_group_name_H-M   'P 1'
#
loop_
_entity.id
_entity.type
_entity.pdbx_description
1 polymer ?
#
loop_
_entity_poly.entity_id
_entity_poly.type
_entity_poly.pdbx_seq_one_letter_code
_entity_poly.pdbx_strand_id
1 'polypeptide(L)'
;MYKRQVLALGDLRPVEAQALVDSCGVPVESRGPLLAFAGGHPLALLLGAAVAVKDGGASRRWVPDQDVVATLLDQLVGELPSAAHRHALEICAHAYMTTEELLRAALPRDAGALFGWLRRLPFVESCRLGLFPHDVVRELLEADLRWRDPQGYAVMHDRIHAHLAAKVRTASDGDVPGAVAALLYLHRDSGASSDFHRGVRRGRHDGGEFQEEVLRQQDLGTLLRVATAEGAASARCAAFWAERRPEAFRLYRRAETGEVVAFSAWLRLAELDEQELAADPIVAAAWAHARATTPLRAGEHLAVSRLWALPPERGHSPVMDVIQWRMIGTCLRAERMAWSYIAARHPDQAWVECLRRYGMRDIDEQPRLDDDTYTLLVHDWRAVPAQAWLERMNHLLAAGPAGDPNAATTELAVLTEAEFAEAVRKALRQLSRPDALAASPLTRTWLITEQARQARKNPARQAGQAGQNPARQDPATALGNLLRQAIDDLRQDPRSVKLHRALTATYLRGTPTQELAAEQLRLPFTTYRRHLTAGIQRLCADLWHQELYGTNTPAR
;
A
#
# COMPACT_ATOMS: atom_id res chain seq x y z
N MET A 1 -19.91 -9.13 -56.02
CA MET A 1 -18.95 -8.43 -55.15
C MET A 1 -19.28 -8.82 -53.70
N TYR A 2 -18.63 -9.83 -53.13
CA TYR A 2 -18.91 -10.25 -51.75
C TYR A 2 -18.37 -9.19 -50.79
N LYS A 3 -19.27 -8.54 -50.05
CA LYS A 3 -18.91 -7.57 -49.01
C LYS A 3 -18.28 -8.38 -47.87
N ARG A 4 -16.94 -8.40 -47.78
CA ARG A 4 -16.24 -8.99 -46.63
C ARG A 4 -16.59 -8.15 -45.40
N GLN A 5 -17.32 -8.74 -44.47
CA GLN A 5 -17.59 -8.16 -43.16
C GLN A 5 -16.47 -8.60 -42.22
N VAL A 6 -15.69 -7.64 -41.73
CA VAL A 6 -14.72 -7.88 -40.66
C VAL A 6 -15.50 -7.81 -39.35
N LEU A 7 -15.58 -8.93 -38.64
CA LEU A 7 -16.13 -9.01 -37.29
C LEU A 7 -14.96 -8.98 -36.31
N ALA A 8 -14.92 -7.98 -35.45
CA ALA A 8 -13.97 -7.96 -34.35
C ALA A 8 -14.33 -9.10 -33.39
N LEU A 9 -13.39 -10.02 -33.17
CA LEU A 9 -13.52 -11.06 -32.17
C LEU A 9 -13.18 -10.43 -30.82
N GLY A 10 -14.20 -10.14 -30.02
CA GLY A 10 -14.00 -9.69 -28.63
C GLY A 10 -13.55 -10.85 -27.73
N ASP A 11 -13.39 -10.55 -26.45
CA ASP A 11 -13.12 -11.57 -25.44
C ASP A 11 -14.19 -12.66 -25.44
N LEU A 12 -13.72 -13.91 -25.39
CA LEU A 12 -14.55 -15.08 -25.18
C LEU A 12 -15.14 -15.06 -23.78
N ARG A 13 -16.40 -15.50 -23.66
CA ARG A 13 -17.02 -15.69 -22.34
C ARG A 13 -16.24 -16.77 -21.56
N PRO A 14 -16.28 -16.79 -20.22
CA PRO A 14 -15.50 -17.75 -19.43
C PRO A 14 -15.67 -19.21 -19.86
N VAL A 15 -16.89 -19.60 -20.24
CA VAL A 15 -17.19 -20.95 -20.74
C VAL A 15 -16.54 -21.21 -22.11
N GLU A 16 -16.51 -20.22 -22.99
CA GLU A 16 -15.90 -20.32 -24.33
C GLU A 16 -14.37 -20.30 -24.23
N ALA A 17 -13.81 -19.48 -23.35
CA ALA A 17 -12.38 -19.44 -23.06
C ALA A 17 -11.90 -20.78 -22.49
N GLN A 18 -12.65 -21.35 -21.53
CA GLN A 18 -12.37 -22.68 -20.99
C GLN A 18 -12.44 -23.75 -22.08
N ALA A 19 -13.49 -23.74 -22.90
CA ALA A 19 -13.64 -24.70 -24.00
C ALA A 19 -12.49 -24.59 -25.02
N LEU A 20 -12.03 -23.37 -25.34
CA LEU A 20 -10.90 -23.14 -26.21
C LEU A 20 -9.60 -23.73 -25.61
N VAL A 21 -9.31 -23.46 -24.33
CA VAL A 21 -8.13 -24.00 -23.65
C VAL A 21 -8.18 -25.53 -23.56
N ASP A 22 -9.35 -26.09 -23.27
CA ASP A 22 -9.57 -27.54 -23.24
C ASP A 22 -9.31 -28.17 -24.61
N SER A 23 -9.68 -27.49 -25.70
CA SER A 23 -9.46 -27.96 -27.07
C SER A 23 -7.99 -27.92 -27.51
N CYS A 24 -7.14 -27.15 -26.81
CA CYS A 24 -5.73 -26.98 -27.17
C CYS A 24 -4.80 -28.03 -26.53
N GLY A 25 -5.32 -29.01 -25.79
CA GLY A 25 -4.51 -30.06 -25.17
C GLY A 25 -3.65 -29.59 -23.99
N VAL A 26 -3.99 -28.46 -23.37
CA VAL A 26 -3.24 -27.90 -22.23
C VAL A 26 -3.37 -28.82 -20.99
N PRO A 27 -2.26 -29.12 -20.27
CA PRO A 27 -2.31 -29.86 -19.00
C PRO A 27 -3.25 -29.22 -17.99
N VAL A 28 -4.03 -30.02 -17.24
CA VAL A 28 -5.07 -29.55 -16.31
C VAL A 28 -4.53 -28.51 -15.31
N GLU A 29 -3.32 -28.73 -14.80
CA GLU A 29 -2.61 -27.86 -13.85
C GLU A 29 -2.35 -26.45 -14.41
N SER A 30 -2.17 -26.30 -15.73
CA SER A 30 -1.83 -25.04 -16.39
C SER A 30 -3.05 -24.26 -16.90
N ARG A 31 -4.25 -24.88 -16.93
CA ARG A 31 -5.46 -24.26 -17.48
C ARG A 31 -5.93 -23.07 -16.65
N GLY A 32 -6.02 -23.23 -15.33
CA GLY A 32 -6.43 -22.16 -14.41
C GLY A 32 -5.52 -20.93 -14.49
N PRO A 33 -4.19 -21.09 -14.35
CA PRO A 33 -3.23 -19.99 -14.52
C PRO A 33 -3.29 -19.33 -15.91
N LEU A 34 -3.41 -20.11 -16.99
CA LEU A 34 -3.53 -19.58 -18.35
C LEU A 34 -4.80 -18.74 -18.53
N LEU A 35 -5.94 -19.23 -18.03
CA LEU A 35 -7.19 -18.47 -18.06
C LEU A 35 -7.14 -17.21 -17.19
N ALA A 36 -6.43 -17.26 -16.05
CA ALA A 36 -6.22 -16.09 -15.21
C ALA A 36 -5.34 -15.03 -15.90
N PHE A 37 -4.37 -15.45 -16.71
CA PHE A 37 -3.47 -14.56 -17.45
C PHE A 37 -4.12 -14.00 -18.73
N ALA A 38 -4.62 -14.88 -19.59
CA ALA A 38 -5.14 -14.52 -20.91
C ALA A 38 -6.59 -14.06 -20.88
N GLY A 39 -7.33 -14.33 -19.79
CA GLY A 39 -8.74 -14.00 -19.65
C GLY A 39 -9.58 -14.64 -20.76
N GLY A 40 -10.38 -13.81 -21.43
CA GLY A 40 -11.15 -14.21 -22.59
C GLY A 40 -10.43 -14.02 -23.93
N HIS A 41 -9.19 -13.50 -23.95
CA HIS A 41 -8.58 -13.04 -25.19
C HIS A 41 -8.12 -14.22 -26.07
N PRO A 42 -8.76 -14.46 -27.23
CA PRO A 42 -8.57 -15.69 -28.01
C PRO A 42 -7.11 -15.94 -28.41
N LEU A 43 -6.41 -14.90 -28.87
CA LEU A 43 -5.02 -15.03 -29.33
C LEU A 43 -4.05 -15.30 -28.18
N ALA A 44 -4.31 -14.73 -26.99
CA ALA A 44 -3.48 -14.97 -25.81
C ALA A 44 -3.69 -16.39 -25.27
N LEU A 45 -4.94 -16.86 -25.29
CA LEU A 45 -5.28 -18.23 -24.93
C LEU A 45 -4.61 -19.24 -25.85
N LEU A 46 -4.65 -19.01 -27.17
CA LEU A 46 -4.03 -19.90 -28.16
C LEU A 46 -2.49 -19.95 -28.05
N LEU A 47 -1.86 -18.78 -27.91
CA LEU A 47 -0.40 -18.71 -27.82
C LEU A 47 0.12 -19.21 -26.47
N GLY A 48 -0.57 -18.87 -25.37
CA GLY A 48 -0.24 -19.42 -24.05
C GLY A 48 -0.49 -20.93 -23.97
N ALA A 49 -1.51 -21.45 -24.65
CA ALA A 49 -1.74 -22.89 -24.76
C ALA A 49 -0.62 -23.59 -25.53
N ALA A 50 -0.15 -23.02 -26.65
CA ALA A 50 0.96 -23.58 -27.42
C ALA A 50 2.25 -23.71 -26.59
N VAL A 51 2.51 -22.74 -25.71
CA VAL A 51 3.64 -22.76 -24.76
C VAL A 51 3.43 -23.81 -23.68
N ALA A 52 2.26 -23.81 -23.04
CA ALA A 52 1.95 -24.74 -21.95
C ALA A 52 2.02 -26.22 -22.39
N VAL A 53 1.67 -26.50 -23.65
CA VAL A 53 1.81 -27.83 -24.27
C VAL A 53 3.28 -28.20 -24.48
N LYS A 54 4.12 -27.23 -24.89
CA LYS A 54 5.55 -27.44 -25.14
C LYS A 54 6.34 -27.71 -23.85
N ASP A 55 5.95 -27.08 -22.74
CA ASP A 55 6.64 -27.18 -21.44
C ASP A 55 6.27 -28.42 -20.61
N GLY A 56 5.33 -29.25 -21.09
CA GLY A 56 5.07 -30.58 -20.52
C GLY A 56 4.56 -30.60 -19.07
N GLY A 57 4.04 -29.48 -18.54
CA GLY A 57 3.47 -29.42 -17.17
C GLY A 57 4.50 -29.27 -16.04
N ALA A 58 5.73 -28.83 -16.32
CA ALA A 58 6.80 -28.75 -15.31
C ALA A 58 6.58 -27.71 -14.18
N SER A 59 5.62 -26.79 -14.29
CA SER A 59 5.39 -25.72 -13.31
C SER A 59 3.93 -25.60 -12.87
N ARG A 60 3.66 -25.72 -11.56
CA ARG A 60 2.35 -25.49 -10.91
C ARG A 60 1.86 -24.03 -11.01
N ARG A 61 2.71 -23.12 -11.49
CA ARG A 61 2.41 -21.71 -11.72
C ARG A 61 2.90 -21.37 -13.12
N TRP A 62 2.02 -21.47 -14.12
CA TRP A 62 2.38 -21.05 -15.47
C TRP A 62 2.55 -19.53 -15.48
N VAL A 63 3.79 -19.08 -15.74
CA VAL A 63 4.17 -17.70 -16.01
C VAL A 63 4.85 -17.74 -17.37
N PRO A 64 4.43 -16.93 -18.36
CA PRO A 64 5.08 -16.93 -19.65
C PRO A 64 6.56 -16.55 -19.47
N ASP A 65 7.45 -17.38 -20.00
CA ASP A 65 8.89 -17.05 -20.08
C ASP A 65 9.10 -15.80 -20.97
N GLN A 66 10.24 -15.14 -20.82
CA GLN A 66 10.61 -13.94 -21.56
C GLN A 66 10.58 -14.16 -23.08
N ASP A 67 10.95 -15.34 -23.56
CA ASP A 67 10.87 -15.68 -24.99
C ASP A 67 9.41 -15.66 -25.49
N VAL A 68 8.46 -16.06 -24.65
CA VAL A 68 7.03 -16.04 -24.94
C VAL A 68 6.49 -14.62 -24.92
N VAL A 69 6.88 -13.82 -23.92
CA VAL A 69 6.51 -12.41 -23.82
C VAL A 69 7.03 -11.64 -25.04
N ALA A 70 8.30 -11.83 -25.41
CA ALA A 70 8.92 -11.20 -26.56
C ALA A 70 8.22 -11.58 -27.87
N THR A 71 7.93 -12.86 -28.08
CA THR A 71 7.20 -13.35 -29.26
C THR A 71 5.80 -12.74 -29.34
N LEU A 72 5.09 -12.69 -28.21
CA LEU A 72 3.74 -12.10 -28.15
C LEU A 72 3.76 -10.61 -28.45
N LEU A 73 4.72 -9.87 -27.90
CA LEU A 73 4.86 -8.43 -28.16
C LEU A 73 5.20 -8.16 -29.62
N ASP A 74 6.07 -8.96 -30.24
CA ASP A 74 6.39 -8.82 -31.67
C ASP A 74 5.14 -9.02 -32.55
N GLN A 75 4.30 -10.01 -32.23
CA GLN A 75 3.07 -10.28 -33.00
C GLN A 75 1.94 -9.28 -32.72
N LEU A 76 1.78 -8.81 -31.48
CA LEU A 76 0.67 -7.94 -31.06
C LEU A 76 0.96 -6.46 -31.23
N VAL A 77 2.18 -6.03 -30.93
CA VAL A 77 2.61 -4.63 -30.92
C VAL A 77 3.43 -4.31 -32.17
N GLY A 78 4.35 -5.19 -32.55
CA GLY A 78 5.24 -5.00 -33.71
C GLY A 78 6.27 -3.89 -33.53
N GLU A 79 6.84 -3.43 -34.63
CA GLU A 79 7.85 -2.37 -34.63
C GLU A 79 7.28 -1.00 -34.24
N LEU A 80 7.93 -0.35 -33.28
CA LEU A 80 7.54 0.96 -32.77
C LEU A 80 8.31 2.10 -33.48
N PRO A 81 7.66 3.23 -33.82
CA PRO A 81 8.30 4.28 -34.63
C PRO A 81 9.54 4.94 -34.01
N SER A 82 9.66 4.95 -32.67
CA SER A 82 10.79 5.55 -31.96
C SER A 82 10.81 5.14 -30.48
N ALA A 83 11.88 5.48 -29.76
CA ALA A 83 11.94 5.36 -28.30
C ALA A 83 10.85 6.17 -27.56
N ALA A 84 10.44 7.34 -28.07
CA ALA A 84 9.37 8.13 -27.44
C ALA A 84 8.00 7.43 -27.51
N HIS A 85 7.72 6.81 -28.65
CA HIS A 85 6.53 5.98 -28.86
C HIS A 85 6.52 4.74 -27.95
N ARG A 86 7.69 4.11 -27.74
CA ARG A 86 7.85 3.02 -26.76
C ARG A 86 7.53 3.47 -25.33
N HIS A 87 8.16 4.54 -24.86
CA HIS A 87 7.89 5.04 -23.51
C HIS A 87 6.42 5.47 -23.33
N ALA A 88 5.80 6.06 -24.35
CA ALA A 88 4.37 6.41 -24.28
C ALA A 88 3.49 5.18 -24.13
N LEU A 89 3.81 4.10 -24.83
CA LEU A 89 3.10 2.82 -24.72
C LEU A 89 3.31 2.15 -23.36
N GLU A 90 4.54 2.20 -22.83
CA GLU A 90 4.86 1.70 -21.48
C GLU A 90 4.10 2.45 -20.38
N ILE A 91 4.03 3.79 -20.47
CA ILE A 91 3.19 4.60 -19.57
C ILE A 91 1.72 4.21 -19.72
N CYS A 92 1.28 3.96 -20.96
CA CYS A 92 -0.09 3.57 -21.25
C CYS A 92 -0.46 2.23 -20.62
N ALA A 93 0.47 1.27 -20.65
CA ALA A 93 0.32 -0.01 -19.97
C ALA A 93 0.37 0.12 -18.45
N HIS A 94 1.17 1.04 -17.92
CA HIS A 94 1.36 1.18 -16.48
C HIS A 94 0.18 1.86 -15.77
N ALA A 95 -0.34 2.93 -16.36
CA ALA A 95 -1.36 3.77 -15.76
C ALA A 95 -2.77 3.19 -15.89
N TYR A 96 -3.65 3.45 -14.92
CA TYR A 96 -5.06 3.02 -14.99
C TYR A 96 -5.74 3.54 -16.27
N MET A 97 -5.67 4.85 -16.45
CA MET A 97 -6.14 5.58 -17.62
C MET A 97 -5.08 6.58 -18.04
N THR A 98 -4.80 6.62 -19.33
CA THR A 98 -3.79 7.51 -19.92
C THR A 98 -4.48 8.73 -20.48
N THR A 99 -4.08 9.90 -20.00
CA THR A 99 -4.52 11.20 -20.48
C THR A 99 -3.35 11.94 -21.09
N GLU A 100 -3.61 12.94 -21.94
CA GLU A 100 -2.55 13.82 -22.45
C GLU A 100 -1.81 14.54 -21.30
N GLU A 101 -2.53 14.88 -20.22
CA GLU A 101 -1.95 15.45 -19.01
C GLU A 101 -0.92 14.51 -18.35
N LEU A 102 -1.29 13.24 -18.18
CA LEU A 102 -0.39 12.23 -17.61
C LEU A 102 0.86 12.03 -18.47
N LEU A 103 0.68 11.95 -19.79
CA LEU A 103 1.80 11.84 -20.72
C LEU A 103 2.72 13.06 -20.62
N ARG A 104 2.16 14.28 -20.49
CA ARG A 104 2.98 15.49 -20.31
C ARG A 104 3.77 15.48 -19.00
N ALA A 105 3.22 14.89 -17.94
CA ALA A 105 3.91 14.76 -16.66
C ALA A 105 5.07 13.73 -16.72
N ALA A 106 4.89 12.62 -17.44
CA ALA A 106 5.89 11.56 -17.53
C ALA A 106 6.90 11.75 -18.67
N LEU A 107 6.47 12.34 -19.80
CA LEU A 107 7.19 12.63 -21.03
C LEU A 107 6.83 14.05 -21.55
N PRO A 108 7.55 15.09 -21.14
CA PRO A 108 7.16 16.48 -21.42
C PRO A 108 7.17 16.91 -22.89
N ARG A 109 7.82 16.14 -23.79
CA ARG A 109 7.92 16.44 -25.21
C ARG A 109 6.88 15.65 -26.00
N ASP A 110 6.23 16.32 -26.95
CA ASP A 110 5.32 15.71 -27.95
C ASP A 110 4.12 14.94 -27.38
N ALA A 111 3.72 15.21 -26.12
CA ALA A 111 2.64 14.49 -25.43
C ALA A 111 1.33 14.41 -26.23
N GLY A 112 0.90 15.51 -26.89
CA GLY A 112 -0.30 15.52 -27.72
C GLY A 112 -0.18 14.64 -28.97
N ALA A 113 0.98 14.64 -29.62
CA ALA A 113 1.23 13.78 -30.79
C ALA A 113 1.27 12.29 -30.39
N LEU A 114 1.93 11.98 -29.27
CA LEU A 114 2.01 10.62 -28.70
C LEU A 114 0.63 10.12 -28.24
N PHE A 115 -0.17 10.96 -27.59
CA PHE A 115 -1.55 10.64 -27.22
C PHE A 115 -2.40 10.34 -28.46
N GLY A 116 -2.31 11.18 -29.49
CA GLY A 116 -3.00 10.98 -30.76
C GLY A 116 -2.57 9.70 -31.47
N TRP A 117 -1.29 9.30 -31.34
CA TRP A 117 -0.80 8.02 -31.85
C TRP A 117 -1.33 6.83 -31.05
N LEU A 118 -1.25 6.85 -29.72
CA LEU A 118 -1.76 5.77 -28.86
C LEU A 118 -3.22 5.45 -29.17
N ARG A 119 -4.04 6.49 -29.35
CA ARG A 119 -5.47 6.37 -29.69
C ARG A 119 -5.74 5.61 -30.99
N ARG A 120 -4.78 5.55 -31.92
CA ARG A 120 -4.92 4.86 -33.22
C ARG A 120 -4.44 3.40 -33.18
N LEU A 121 -3.85 2.95 -32.08
CA LEU A 121 -3.37 1.58 -31.96
C LEU A 121 -4.57 0.61 -31.85
N PRO A 122 -4.54 -0.53 -32.55
CA PRO A 122 -5.69 -1.43 -32.66
C PRO A 122 -6.06 -2.14 -31.33
N PHE A 123 -5.14 -2.15 -30.37
CA PHE A 123 -5.31 -2.73 -29.04
C PHE A 123 -5.47 -1.67 -27.93
N VAL A 124 -5.60 -0.39 -28.28
CA VAL A 124 -5.84 0.70 -27.33
C VAL A 124 -7.30 1.13 -27.44
N GLU A 125 -8.00 1.06 -26.31
CA GLU A 125 -9.37 1.49 -26.19
C GLU A 125 -9.46 2.91 -25.62
N SER A 126 -10.59 3.56 -25.87
CA SER A 126 -10.89 4.91 -25.40
C SER A 126 -12.18 4.90 -24.60
N CYS A 127 -12.17 5.51 -23.42
CA CYS A 127 -13.39 5.81 -22.66
C CYS A 127 -13.41 7.29 -22.25
N ARG A 128 -14.45 7.70 -21.54
CA ARG A 128 -14.59 9.07 -21.02
C ARG A 128 -13.43 9.52 -20.10
N LEU A 129 -12.69 8.58 -19.51
CA LEU A 129 -11.61 8.85 -18.55
C LEU A 129 -10.22 8.89 -19.20
N GLY A 130 -10.05 8.35 -20.41
CA GLY A 130 -8.75 8.30 -21.09
C GLY A 130 -8.58 7.10 -22.01
N LEU A 131 -7.32 6.82 -22.34
CA LEU A 131 -6.89 5.68 -23.14
C LEU A 131 -6.34 4.55 -22.26
N PHE A 132 -6.57 3.31 -22.67
CA PHE A 132 -5.97 2.15 -22.01
C PHE A 132 -5.74 1.02 -23.02
N PRO A 133 -4.66 0.24 -22.90
CA PRO A 133 -4.47 -0.95 -23.70
C PRO A 133 -5.37 -2.09 -23.19
N HIS A 134 -5.67 -3.02 -24.10
CA HIS A 134 -6.28 -4.30 -23.77
C HIS A 134 -5.44 -5.03 -22.69
N ASP A 135 -6.10 -5.70 -21.74
CA ASP A 135 -5.46 -6.24 -20.52
C ASP A 135 -4.27 -7.16 -20.82
N VAL A 136 -4.38 -8.06 -21.79
CA VAL A 136 -3.25 -8.91 -22.20
C VAL A 136 -2.04 -8.09 -22.67
N VAL A 137 -2.25 -7.10 -23.54
CA VAL A 137 -1.15 -6.26 -24.05
C VAL A 137 -0.53 -5.46 -22.92
N ARG A 138 -1.38 -4.97 -22.01
CA ARG A 138 -0.96 -4.29 -20.78
C ARG A 138 -0.01 -5.14 -19.94
N GLU A 139 -0.42 -6.37 -19.62
CA GLU A 139 0.36 -7.28 -18.77
C GLU A 139 1.68 -7.70 -19.43
N LEU A 140 1.68 -7.92 -20.75
CA LEU A 140 2.90 -8.22 -21.50
C LEU A 140 3.90 -7.06 -21.51
N LEU A 141 3.43 -5.83 -21.74
CA LEU A 141 4.28 -4.63 -21.74
C LEU A 141 4.87 -4.37 -20.35
N GLU A 142 4.09 -4.58 -19.29
CA GLU A 142 4.54 -4.49 -17.90
C GLU A 142 5.60 -5.54 -17.56
N ALA A 143 5.36 -6.79 -17.96
CA ALA A 143 6.30 -7.89 -17.74
C ALA A 143 7.64 -7.64 -18.48
N ASP A 144 7.59 -7.23 -19.75
CA ASP A 144 8.79 -6.89 -20.53
C ASP A 144 9.56 -5.74 -19.88
N LEU A 145 8.90 -4.62 -19.57
CA LEU A 145 9.59 -3.45 -19.03
C LEU A 145 10.26 -3.74 -17.67
N ARG A 146 9.55 -4.43 -16.78
CA ARG A 146 10.10 -4.81 -15.46
C ARG A 146 11.35 -5.68 -15.57
N TRP A 147 11.42 -6.53 -16.59
CA TRP A 147 12.58 -7.40 -16.84
C TRP A 147 13.69 -6.67 -17.61
N ARG A 148 13.34 -6.01 -18.71
CA ARG A 148 14.27 -5.38 -19.66
C ARG A 148 14.94 -4.13 -19.10
N ASP A 149 14.21 -3.32 -18.33
CA ASP A 149 14.72 -2.10 -17.70
C ASP A 149 14.09 -1.86 -16.32
N PRO A 150 14.52 -2.59 -15.28
CA PRO A 150 13.99 -2.44 -13.93
C PRO A 150 14.19 -1.02 -13.35
N GLN A 151 15.26 -0.34 -13.75
CA GLN A 151 15.57 1.01 -13.28
C GLN A 151 14.66 2.05 -13.96
N GLY A 152 14.51 1.95 -15.28
CA GLY A 152 13.57 2.78 -16.03
C GLY A 152 12.13 2.59 -15.57
N TYR A 153 11.74 1.35 -15.28
CA TYR A 153 10.46 1.03 -14.65
C TYR A 153 10.25 1.79 -13.35
N ALA A 154 11.19 1.70 -12.41
CA ALA A 154 11.10 2.36 -11.11
C ALA A 154 11.01 3.89 -11.24
N VAL A 155 11.81 4.48 -12.14
CA VAL A 155 11.77 5.93 -12.42
C VAL A 155 10.44 6.35 -13.03
N MET A 156 9.89 5.57 -13.97
CA MET A 156 8.58 5.81 -14.57
C MET A 156 7.47 5.71 -13.53
N HIS A 157 7.49 4.64 -12.72
CA HIS A 157 6.54 4.39 -11.65
C HIS A 157 6.51 5.56 -10.64
N ASP A 158 7.68 5.97 -10.13
CA ASP A 158 7.79 7.07 -9.16
C ASP A 158 7.26 8.40 -9.74
N ARG A 159 7.50 8.69 -11.02
CA ARG A 159 6.97 9.89 -11.69
C ARG A 159 5.46 9.86 -11.82
N ILE A 160 4.90 8.74 -12.27
CA ILE A 160 3.45 8.57 -12.42
C ILE A 160 2.77 8.61 -11.05
N HIS A 161 3.32 7.92 -10.05
CA HIS A 161 2.84 7.95 -8.67
C HIS A 161 2.83 9.38 -8.11
N ALA A 162 3.93 10.14 -8.26
CA ALA A 162 4.00 11.52 -7.79
C ALA A 162 2.95 12.43 -8.47
N HIS A 163 2.74 12.27 -9.78
CA HIS A 163 1.72 13.01 -10.52
C HIS A 163 0.31 12.68 -10.03
N LEU A 164 -0.03 11.39 -9.88
CA LEU A 164 -1.35 10.96 -9.41
C LEU A 164 -1.60 11.36 -7.95
N ALA A 165 -0.59 11.28 -7.08
CA ALA A 165 -0.67 11.76 -5.70
C ALA A 165 -0.92 13.27 -5.63
N ALA A 166 -0.30 14.05 -6.51
CA ALA A 166 -0.60 15.48 -6.63
C ALA A 166 -2.03 15.71 -7.13
N LYS A 167 -2.48 14.92 -8.11
CA LYS A 167 -3.84 14.99 -8.67
C LYS A 167 -4.92 14.71 -7.64
N VAL A 168 -4.72 13.75 -6.72
CA VAL A 168 -5.64 13.51 -5.61
C VAL A 168 -5.85 14.76 -4.75
N ARG A 169 -4.79 15.56 -4.52
CA ARG A 169 -4.89 16.78 -3.71
C ARG A 169 -5.67 17.89 -4.41
N THR A 170 -5.57 17.98 -5.73
CA THR A 170 -6.14 19.07 -6.53
C THR A 170 -7.44 18.72 -7.25
N ALA A 171 -7.87 17.45 -7.23
CA ALA A 171 -9.09 17.00 -7.87
C ALA A 171 -10.33 17.72 -7.34
N SER A 172 -11.32 17.91 -8.21
CA SER A 172 -12.66 18.34 -7.81
C SER A 172 -13.24 17.30 -6.84
N ASP A 173 -14.15 17.71 -5.93
CA ASP A 173 -14.64 16.78 -4.90
C ASP A 173 -15.25 15.50 -5.49
N GLY A 174 -15.99 15.60 -6.59
CA GLY A 174 -16.58 14.44 -7.27
C GLY A 174 -15.55 13.49 -7.91
N ASP A 175 -14.37 13.99 -8.29
CA ASP A 175 -13.36 13.22 -9.01
C ASP A 175 -12.34 12.53 -8.09
N VAL A 176 -12.33 12.86 -6.79
CA VAL A 176 -11.38 12.32 -5.81
C VAL A 176 -11.34 10.79 -5.80
N PRO A 177 -12.46 10.04 -5.77
CA PRO A 177 -12.41 8.57 -5.74
C PRO A 177 -11.75 8.02 -7.00
N GLY A 178 -12.01 8.62 -8.17
CA GLY A 178 -11.35 8.25 -9.42
C GLY A 178 -9.86 8.55 -9.43
N ALA A 179 -9.44 9.69 -8.87
CA ALA A 179 -8.02 10.02 -8.72
C ALA A 179 -7.29 9.06 -7.77
N VAL A 180 -7.93 8.66 -6.67
CA VAL A 180 -7.38 7.67 -5.74
C VAL A 180 -7.35 6.28 -6.37
N ALA A 181 -8.39 5.88 -7.10
CA ALA A 181 -8.40 4.61 -7.84
C ALA A 181 -7.23 4.53 -8.83
N ALA A 182 -6.97 5.61 -9.57
CA ALA A 182 -5.84 5.69 -10.49
C ALA A 182 -4.49 5.56 -9.78
N LEU A 183 -4.32 6.19 -8.61
CA LEU A 183 -3.12 6.09 -7.79
C LEU A 183 -2.91 4.65 -7.28
N LEU A 184 -3.96 4.06 -6.71
CA LEU A 184 -3.92 2.71 -6.14
C LEU A 184 -3.76 1.62 -7.22
N TYR A 185 -4.21 1.86 -8.45
CA TYR A 185 -4.01 0.94 -9.57
C TYR A 185 -2.55 0.63 -9.88
N LEU A 186 -1.63 1.57 -9.61
CA LEU A 186 -0.19 1.35 -9.81
C LEU A 186 0.34 0.19 -8.96
N HIS A 187 -0.42 -0.23 -7.96
CA HIS A 187 -0.06 -1.25 -6.99
C HIS A 187 -0.83 -2.56 -7.17
N ARG A 188 -1.54 -2.73 -8.30
CA ARG A 188 -2.41 -3.87 -8.58
C ARG A 188 -1.72 -5.24 -8.44
N ASP A 189 -0.42 -5.35 -8.74
CA ASP A 189 0.32 -6.62 -8.76
C ASP A 189 0.95 -7.04 -7.43
N SER A 190 0.86 -6.19 -6.41
CA SER A 190 1.36 -6.54 -5.08
C SER A 190 0.44 -7.56 -4.42
N GLY A 191 0.97 -8.74 -4.08
CA GLY A 191 0.20 -9.87 -3.51
C GLY A 191 -0.51 -9.54 -2.20
N ALA A 192 -0.12 -8.46 -1.53
CA ALA A 192 -0.78 -7.91 -0.36
C ALA A 192 -2.15 -7.25 -0.65
N SER A 193 -2.35 -6.83 -1.90
CA SER A 193 -3.40 -5.89 -2.33
C SER A 193 -4.31 -6.46 -3.41
N SER A 194 -4.11 -7.72 -3.82
CA SER A 194 -4.90 -8.35 -4.89
C SER A 194 -6.40 -8.40 -4.60
N ASP A 195 -6.77 -8.56 -3.32
CA ASP A 195 -8.17 -8.59 -2.90
C ASP A 195 -8.76 -7.20 -2.73
N PHE A 196 -7.98 -6.24 -2.22
CA PHE A 196 -8.37 -4.84 -2.05
C PHE A 196 -8.55 -4.08 -3.38
N HIS A 197 -7.90 -4.55 -4.45
CA HIS A 197 -7.96 -3.93 -5.79
C HIS A 197 -8.73 -4.79 -6.79
N ARG A 198 -9.52 -5.77 -6.33
CA ARG A 198 -10.29 -6.65 -7.21
C ARG A 198 -11.29 -5.86 -8.07
N GLY A 199 -11.90 -4.81 -7.51
CA GLY A 199 -12.73 -3.86 -8.26
C GLY A 199 -11.96 -3.06 -9.31
N VAL A 200 -10.68 -2.74 -9.04
CA VAL A 200 -9.81 -2.02 -9.99
C VAL A 200 -9.27 -2.94 -11.10
N ARG A 201 -9.00 -4.22 -10.81
CA ARG A 201 -8.56 -5.22 -11.80
C ARG A 201 -9.68 -5.70 -12.72
N ARG A 202 -10.92 -5.78 -12.24
CA ARG A 202 -12.10 -6.12 -13.07
C ARG A 202 -12.58 -4.97 -13.94
N GLY A 203 -11.70 -4.00 -14.25
CA GLY A 203 -11.96 -2.70 -14.86
C GLY A 203 -12.64 -2.72 -16.23
N ARG A 204 -13.88 -3.19 -16.26
CA ARG A 204 -14.79 -3.10 -17.37
C ARG A 204 -15.97 -2.24 -16.96
N HIS A 205 -15.76 -0.97 -16.60
CA HIS A 205 -16.89 -0.05 -16.43
C HIS A 205 -16.56 1.34 -16.97
N ASP A 206 -16.98 1.52 -18.22
CA ASP A 206 -17.47 2.79 -18.75
C ASP A 206 -18.49 3.37 -17.76
N GLY A 207 -18.08 4.34 -16.94
CA GLY A 207 -18.96 4.93 -15.94
C GLY A 207 -19.08 4.08 -14.67
N GLY A 208 -18.67 4.66 -13.53
CA GLY A 208 -18.74 3.98 -12.24
C GLY A 208 -20.12 3.36 -12.00
N GLU A 209 -20.13 2.07 -11.70
CA GLU A 209 -21.32 1.29 -11.33
C GLU A 209 -22.14 2.00 -10.23
N PHE A 210 -21.46 2.84 -9.43
CA PHE A 210 -22.04 3.66 -8.39
C PHE A 210 -21.76 5.15 -8.62
N GLN A 211 -22.79 5.96 -8.36
CA GLN A 211 -22.73 7.42 -8.31
C GLN A 211 -22.74 7.85 -6.85
N GLU A 212 -21.82 8.76 -6.51
CA GLU A 212 -21.76 9.39 -5.19
C GLU A 212 -22.49 10.73 -5.23
N GLU A 213 -23.33 10.99 -4.23
CA GLU A 213 -23.99 12.29 -4.04
C GLU A 213 -23.88 12.75 -2.58
N VAL A 214 -24.04 14.06 -2.36
CA VAL A 214 -24.19 14.63 -1.01
C VAL A 214 -25.58 14.32 -0.48
N LEU A 215 -25.70 14.05 0.82
CA LEU A 215 -26.97 13.80 1.49
C LEU A 215 -27.89 15.04 1.41
N ARG A 216 -29.13 14.84 0.94
CA ARG A 216 -30.18 15.86 0.97
C ARG A 216 -31.25 15.48 2.00
N GLN A 217 -32.07 16.45 2.40
CA GLN A 217 -33.13 16.24 3.39
C GLN A 217 -34.12 15.12 2.99
N GLN A 218 -34.42 15.00 1.71
CA GLN A 218 -35.30 13.94 1.17
C GLN A 218 -34.71 12.52 1.31
N ASP A 219 -33.40 12.39 1.46
CA ASP A 219 -32.71 11.10 1.54
C ASP A 219 -32.68 10.53 2.97
N LEU A 220 -33.02 11.35 3.98
CA LEU A 220 -33.01 10.96 5.39
C LEU A 220 -33.86 9.71 5.67
N GLY A 221 -35.05 9.62 5.08
CA GLY A 221 -35.90 8.44 5.22
C GLY A 221 -35.23 7.16 4.70
N THR A 222 -34.45 7.26 3.62
CA THR A 222 -33.70 6.12 3.07
C THR A 222 -32.47 5.80 3.93
N LEU A 223 -31.73 6.80 4.40
CA LEU A 223 -30.63 6.61 5.36
C LEU A 223 -31.09 5.83 6.59
N LEU A 224 -32.21 6.24 7.19
CA LEU A 224 -32.72 5.59 8.40
C LEU A 224 -33.16 4.14 8.12
N ARG A 225 -33.77 3.86 6.96
CA ARG A 225 -34.10 2.48 6.56
C ARG A 225 -32.84 1.61 6.43
N VAL A 226 -31.80 2.09 5.74
CA VAL A 226 -30.53 1.36 5.58
C VAL A 226 -29.84 1.16 6.93
N ALA A 227 -29.76 2.21 7.76
CA ALA A 227 -29.13 2.13 9.08
C ALA A 227 -29.91 1.22 10.04
N THR A 228 -31.25 1.16 9.95
CA THR A 228 -32.07 0.25 10.76
C THR A 228 -31.78 -1.22 10.45
N ALA A 229 -31.42 -1.55 9.21
CA ALA A 229 -30.99 -2.90 8.83
C ALA A 229 -29.66 -3.31 9.50
N GLU A 230 -28.98 -2.39 10.19
CA GLU A 230 -27.80 -2.65 11.00
C GLU A 230 -28.06 -2.58 12.51
N GLY A 231 -29.26 -2.18 12.93
CA GLY A 231 -29.67 -2.10 14.33
C GLY A 231 -30.29 -0.75 14.71
N ALA A 232 -31.09 -0.75 15.78
CA ALA A 232 -31.81 0.44 16.22
C ALA A 232 -30.86 1.55 16.72
N ALA A 233 -29.77 1.20 17.44
CA ALA A 233 -28.77 2.20 17.79
C ALA A 233 -28.05 2.78 16.58
N SER A 234 -27.74 1.97 15.57
CA SER A 234 -27.10 2.45 14.34
C SER A 234 -27.95 3.51 13.63
N ALA A 235 -29.27 3.27 13.54
CA ALA A 235 -30.23 4.26 13.03
C ALA A 235 -30.32 5.52 13.88
N ARG A 236 -30.28 5.42 15.21
CA ARG A 236 -30.26 6.59 16.11
C ARG A 236 -28.99 7.44 15.91
N CYS A 237 -27.81 6.82 15.81
CA CYS A 237 -26.58 7.54 15.52
C CYS A 237 -26.63 8.21 14.13
N ALA A 238 -27.13 7.49 13.11
CA ALA A 238 -27.28 8.05 11.76
C ALA A 238 -28.21 9.27 11.75
N ALA A 239 -29.36 9.19 12.42
CA ALA A 239 -30.31 10.30 12.58
C ALA A 239 -29.65 11.51 13.24
N PHE A 240 -28.99 11.28 14.38
CA PHE A 240 -28.37 12.30 15.21
C PHE A 240 -27.33 13.11 14.42
N TRP A 241 -26.45 12.42 13.71
CA TRP A 241 -25.41 13.06 12.92
C TRP A 241 -25.92 13.68 11.63
N ALA A 242 -26.89 13.07 10.95
CA ALA A 242 -27.44 13.62 9.71
C ALA A 242 -28.21 14.93 9.95
N GLU A 243 -28.82 15.10 11.12
CA GLU A 243 -29.48 16.34 11.52
C GLU A 243 -28.47 17.47 11.80
N ARG A 244 -27.36 17.15 12.48
CA ARG A 244 -26.37 18.14 12.93
C ARG A 244 -25.31 18.47 11.88
N ARG A 245 -24.90 17.47 11.09
CA ARG A 245 -23.76 17.52 10.17
C ARG A 245 -24.07 16.82 8.84
N PRO A 246 -25.14 17.20 8.11
CA PRO A 246 -25.49 16.58 6.83
C PRO A 246 -24.36 16.66 5.79
N GLU A 247 -23.50 17.68 5.86
CA GLU A 247 -22.35 17.88 4.97
C GLU A 247 -21.27 16.79 5.10
N ALA A 248 -21.24 16.10 6.24
CA ALA A 248 -20.31 14.99 6.49
C ALA A 248 -20.74 13.69 5.78
N PHE A 249 -21.98 13.63 5.28
CA PHE A 249 -22.55 12.44 4.66
C PHE A 249 -22.36 12.40 3.15
N ARG A 250 -22.23 11.18 2.64
CA ARG A 250 -22.33 10.81 1.23
C ARG A 250 -23.29 9.64 1.09
N LEU A 251 -24.02 9.61 -0.01
CA LEU A 251 -24.88 8.49 -0.41
C LEU A 251 -24.36 7.90 -1.72
N TYR A 252 -24.54 6.59 -1.89
CA TYR A 252 -24.07 5.85 -3.03
C TYR A 252 -25.25 5.16 -3.71
N ARG A 253 -25.40 5.44 -5.00
CA ARG A 253 -26.51 4.99 -5.83
C ARG A 253 -26.01 4.13 -6.97
N ARG A 254 -26.65 2.99 -7.23
CA ARG A 254 -26.35 2.17 -8.40
C ARG A 254 -26.73 2.93 -9.67
N ALA A 255 -25.80 3.11 -10.60
CA ALA A 255 -25.98 3.96 -11.78
C ALA A 255 -27.08 3.42 -12.72
N GLU A 256 -27.21 2.09 -12.82
CA GLU A 256 -28.17 1.43 -13.71
C GLU A 256 -29.62 1.55 -13.21
N THR A 257 -29.85 1.31 -11.92
CA THR A 257 -31.20 1.22 -11.33
C THR A 257 -31.62 2.51 -10.63
N GLY A 258 -30.66 3.38 -10.29
CA GLY A 258 -30.91 4.53 -9.44
C GLY A 258 -31.20 4.16 -7.98
N GLU A 259 -30.96 2.92 -7.54
CA GLU A 259 -31.20 2.52 -6.15
C GLU A 259 -30.10 3.03 -5.21
N VAL A 260 -30.45 3.58 -4.04
CA VAL A 260 -29.48 3.95 -3.01
C VAL A 260 -29.12 2.73 -2.19
N VAL A 261 -27.84 2.36 -2.20
CA VAL A 261 -27.38 1.10 -1.62
C VAL A 261 -26.51 1.25 -0.38
N ALA A 262 -25.88 2.43 -0.21
CA ALA A 262 -25.02 2.71 0.93
C ALA A 262 -24.97 4.20 1.27
N PHE A 263 -24.54 4.49 2.49
CA PHE A 263 -24.24 5.81 3.02
C PHE A 263 -22.94 5.75 3.81
N SER A 264 -22.12 6.79 3.73
CA SER A 264 -20.95 6.97 4.59
C SER A 264 -20.96 8.35 5.21
N ALA A 265 -20.50 8.48 6.45
CA ALA A 265 -20.23 9.77 7.08
C ALA A 265 -18.75 9.87 7.50
N TRP A 266 -18.12 10.98 7.15
CA TRP A 266 -16.77 11.34 7.60
C TRP A 266 -16.86 12.49 8.60
N LEU A 267 -17.04 12.15 9.87
CA LEU A 267 -17.30 13.11 10.94
C LEU A 267 -16.01 13.81 11.35
N ARG A 268 -15.85 15.08 10.97
CA ARG A 268 -14.74 15.94 11.39
C ARG A 268 -15.04 16.57 12.75
N LEU A 269 -14.27 16.20 13.78
CA LEU A 269 -14.53 16.55 15.17
C LEU A 269 -13.33 17.28 15.79
N ALA A 270 -13.51 18.56 16.11
CA ALA A 270 -12.50 19.37 16.79
C ALA A 270 -12.82 19.57 18.29
N GLU A 271 -14.12 19.56 18.61
CA GLU A 271 -14.70 19.64 19.95
C GLU A 271 -15.95 18.76 19.96
N LEU A 272 -16.29 18.20 21.12
CA LEU A 272 -17.49 17.40 21.33
C LEU A 272 -18.17 17.81 22.63
N ASP A 273 -19.50 17.93 22.60
CA ASP A 273 -20.31 18.10 23.79
C ASP A 273 -20.76 16.75 24.41
N GLU A 274 -21.36 16.81 25.60
CA GLU A 274 -21.85 15.61 26.30
C GLU A 274 -22.97 14.90 25.53
N GLN A 275 -23.77 15.64 24.76
CA GLN A 275 -24.85 15.06 23.97
C GLN A 275 -24.30 14.27 22.78
N GLU A 276 -23.29 14.79 22.10
CA GLU A 276 -22.58 14.11 21.01
C GLU A 276 -21.85 12.86 21.49
N LEU A 277 -21.21 12.92 22.66
CA LEU A 277 -20.57 11.75 23.28
C LEU A 277 -21.61 10.67 23.68
N ALA A 278 -22.76 11.06 24.20
CA ALA A 278 -23.82 10.13 24.58
C ALA A 278 -24.55 9.52 23.37
N ALA A 279 -24.64 10.25 22.26
CA ALA A 279 -25.39 9.83 21.07
C ALA A 279 -24.69 8.74 20.26
N ASP A 280 -23.36 8.69 20.29
CA ASP A 280 -22.57 7.76 19.47
C ASP A 280 -21.38 7.16 20.25
N PRO A 281 -21.53 5.94 20.81
CA PRO A 281 -20.47 5.23 21.52
C PRO A 281 -19.19 5.01 20.71
N ILE A 282 -19.28 4.93 19.38
CA ILE A 282 -18.10 4.76 18.52
C ILE A 282 -17.29 6.07 18.47
N VAL A 283 -17.97 7.20 18.32
CA VAL A 283 -17.34 8.53 18.39
C VAL A 283 -16.78 8.79 19.78
N ALA A 284 -17.51 8.41 20.84
CA ALA A 284 -17.02 8.54 22.21
C ALA A 284 -15.74 7.74 22.47
N ALA A 285 -15.65 6.50 21.97
CA ALA A 285 -14.45 5.67 22.08
C ALA A 285 -13.26 6.28 21.33
N ALA A 286 -13.48 6.77 20.09
CA ALA A 286 -12.46 7.48 19.33
C ALA A 286 -11.94 8.73 20.07
N TRP A 287 -12.85 9.50 20.66
CA TRP A 287 -12.53 10.71 21.41
C TRP A 287 -11.76 10.40 22.70
N ALA A 288 -12.19 9.39 23.45
CA ALA A 288 -11.51 8.93 24.65
C ALA A 288 -10.09 8.44 24.36
N HIS A 289 -9.91 7.64 23.31
CA HIS A 289 -8.60 7.19 22.86
C HIS A 289 -7.69 8.37 22.50
N ALA A 290 -8.18 9.34 21.70
CA ALA A 290 -7.38 10.51 21.33
C ALA A 290 -6.94 11.32 22.56
N ARG A 291 -7.84 11.52 23.53
CA ARG A 291 -7.54 12.24 24.78
C ARG A 291 -6.55 11.50 25.69
N ALA A 292 -6.63 10.18 25.76
CA ALA A 292 -5.73 9.37 26.58
C ALA A 292 -4.32 9.26 25.98
N THR A 293 -4.23 9.13 24.65
CA THR A 293 -2.97 8.85 23.96
C THR A 293 -2.20 10.11 23.62
N THR A 294 -2.79 11.01 22.82
CA THR A 294 -2.17 12.29 22.47
C THR A 294 -3.27 13.28 22.05
N PRO A 295 -3.73 14.15 22.98
CA PRO A 295 -4.82 15.08 22.77
C PRO A 295 -4.67 15.98 21.53
N LEU A 296 -5.80 16.48 21.04
CA LEU A 296 -5.84 17.48 19.98
C LEU A 296 -5.22 18.79 20.45
N ARG A 297 -4.40 19.41 19.59
CA ARG A 297 -3.92 20.79 19.79
C ARG A 297 -4.93 21.79 19.24
N ALA A 298 -4.79 23.05 19.61
CA ALA A 298 -5.65 24.11 19.09
C ALA A 298 -5.68 24.09 17.55
N GLY A 299 -6.89 24.07 16.97
CA GLY A 299 -7.12 24.00 15.52
C GLY A 299 -6.80 22.66 14.86
N GLU A 300 -6.45 21.61 15.62
CA GLU A 300 -6.44 20.23 15.12
C GLU A 300 -7.84 19.62 15.23
N HIS A 301 -8.08 18.55 14.47
CA HIS A 301 -9.30 17.75 14.58
C HIS A 301 -8.98 16.27 14.46
N LEU A 302 -9.89 15.41 14.92
CA LEU A 302 -9.95 14.01 14.53
C LEU A 302 -11.09 13.77 13.55
N ALA A 303 -11.02 12.67 12.81
CA ALA A 303 -12.10 12.23 11.95
C ALA A 303 -12.56 10.81 12.29
N VAL A 304 -13.87 10.57 12.28
CA VAL A 304 -14.45 9.23 12.49
C VAL A 304 -15.29 8.87 11.27
N SER A 305 -14.97 7.74 10.65
CA SER A 305 -15.75 7.17 9.56
C SER A 305 -16.87 6.29 10.10
N ARG A 306 -18.09 6.56 9.65
CA ARG A 306 -19.28 5.72 9.84
C ARG A 306 -19.80 5.26 8.47
N LEU A 307 -20.30 4.05 8.41
CA LEU A 307 -20.76 3.41 7.18
C LEU A 307 -22.07 2.68 7.46
N TRP A 308 -23.00 2.78 6.51
CA TRP A 308 -24.23 2.02 6.47
C TRP A 308 -24.46 1.46 5.07
N ALA A 309 -24.66 0.16 4.93
CA ALA A 309 -24.87 -0.47 3.63
C ALA A 309 -25.98 -1.54 3.67
N LEU A 310 -26.71 -1.65 2.57
CA LEU A 310 -27.65 -2.76 2.37
C LEU A 310 -26.90 -4.09 2.48
N PRO A 311 -27.52 -5.16 3.03
CA PRO A 311 -26.85 -6.44 3.26
C PRO A 311 -26.03 -7.00 2.07
N PRO A 312 -26.51 -6.94 0.81
CA PRO A 312 -25.74 -7.45 -0.34
C PRO A 312 -24.45 -6.69 -0.62
N GLU A 313 -24.34 -5.44 -0.19
CA GLU A 313 -23.19 -4.57 -0.46
C GLU A 313 -22.15 -4.56 0.68
N ARG A 314 -22.39 -5.31 1.76
CA ARG A 314 -21.48 -5.39 2.90
C ARG A 314 -20.25 -6.24 2.56
N GLY A 315 -19.10 -5.93 3.17
CA GLY A 315 -17.85 -6.65 2.95
C GLY A 315 -17.17 -6.23 1.64
N HIS A 316 -16.69 -7.20 0.85
CA HIS A 316 -16.02 -6.93 -0.41
C HIS A 316 -17.04 -6.68 -1.54
N SER A 317 -17.37 -5.41 -1.79
CA SER A 317 -18.23 -4.97 -2.89
C SER A 317 -17.63 -3.75 -3.61
N PRO A 318 -17.97 -3.48 -4.89
CA PRO A 318 -17.39 -2.35 -5.60
C PRO A 318 -17.81 -0.99 -5.01
N VAL A 319 -18.99 -0.88 -4.37
CA VAL A 319 -19.37 0.35 -3.66
C VAL A 319 -18.48 0.60 -2.44
N MET A 320 -18.06 -0.47 -1.75
CA MET A 320 -17.12 -0.38 -0.63
C MET A 320 -15.75 0.10 -1.06
N ASP A 321 -15.29 -0.27 -2.26
CA ASP A 321 -14.04 0.26 -2.83
C ASP A 321 -14.14 1.79 -3.04
N VAL A 322 -15.25 2.27 -3.62
CA VAL A 322 -15.48 3.71 -3.85
C VAL A 322 -15.51 4.49 -2.53
N ILE A 323 -16.21 3.97 -1.50
CA ILE A 323 -16.24 4.57 -0.16
C ILE A 323 -14.83 4.68 0.42
N GLN A 324 -14.02 3.62 0.28
CA GLN A 324 -12.64 3.62 0.77
C GLN A 324 -11.76 4.61 0.01
N TRP A 325 -11.91 4.72 -1.31
CA TRP A 325 -11.18 5.72 -2.10
C TRP A 325 -11.53 7.15 -1.71
N ARG A 326 -12.82 7.42 -1.42
CA ARG A 326 -13.28 8.69 -0.86
C ARG A 326 -12.60 8.99 0.47
N MET A 327 -12.53 8.01 1.37
CA MET A 327 -11.87 8.16 2.68
C MET A 327 -10.37 8.45 2.52
N ILE A 328 -9.64 7.67 1.72
CA ILE A 328 -8.21 7.88 1.45
C ILE A 328 -7.99 9.28 0.87
N GLY A 329 -8.76 9.68 -0.13
CA GLY A 329 -8.64 11.01 -0.73
C GLY A 329 -8.93 12.14 0.27
N THR A 330 -9.88 11.93 1.18
CA THR A 330 -10.18 12.88 2.26
C THR A 330 -9.01 13.00 3.23
N CYS A 331 -8.39 11.89 3.62
CA CYS A 331 -7.20 11.88 4.45
C CYS A 331 -6.01 12.59 3.80
N LEU A 332 -5.75 12.32 2.52
CA LEU A 332 -4.64 12.92 1.76
C LEU A 332 -4.80 14.42 1.50
N ARG A 333 -6.04 14.94 1.59
CA ARG A 333 -6.38 16.37 1.45
C ARG A 333 -6.54 17.08 2.79
N ALA A 334 -6.57 16.35 3.90
CA ALA A 334 -6.90 16.94 5.19
C ALA A 334 -5.76 17.81 5.72
N GLU A 335 -6.10 19.05 6.10
CA GLU A 335 -5.20 19.94 6.81
C GLU A 335 -5.46 19.83 8.31
N ARG A 336 -4.39 19.71 9.12
CA ARG A 336 -4.46 19.68 10.59
C ARG A 336 -5.34 18.56 11.18
N MET A 337 -5.53 17.46 10.44
CA MET A 337 -6.09 16.25 11.01
C MET A 337 -5.01 15.56 11.85
N ALA A 338 -5.29 15.33 13.13
CA ALA A 338 -4.38 14.62 14.02
C ALA A 338 -4.63 13.11 13.96
N TRP A 339 -5.90 12.71 13.93
CA TRP A 339 -6.31 11.31 13.98
C TRP A 339 -7.40 11.01 12.95
N SER A 340 -7.37 9.82 12.35
CA SER A 340 -8.52 9.26 11.65
C SER A 340 -8.88 7.91 12.23
N TYR A 341 -10.17 7.65 12.39
CA TYR A 341 -10.73 6.41 12.89
C TYR A 341 -11.66 5.79 11.84
N ILE A 342 -11.49 4.51 11.56
CA ILE A 342 -12.36 3.74 10.67
C ILE A 342 -13.13 2.74 11.54
N ALA A 343 -14.45 2.96 11.65
CA ALA A 343 -15.33 2.03 12.34
C ALA A 343 -15.88 1.00 11.36
N ALA A 344 -15.65 -0.28 11.63
CA ALA A 344 -16.13 -1.38 10.83
C ALA A 344 -16.94 -2.34 11.69
N ARG A 345 -18.11 -2.73 11.17
CA ARG A 345 -18.97 -3.75 11.78
C ARG A 345 -18.64 -5.10 11.17
N HIS A 346 -18.20 -6.06 12.00
CA HIS A 346 -17.79 -7.41 11.57
C HIS A 346 -16.86 -7.42 10.34
N PRO A 347 -15.74 -6.67 10.36
CA PRO A 347 -14.84 -6.67 9.21
C PRO A 347 -14.25 -8.05 8.98
N ASP A 348 -14.02 -8.41 7.72
CA ASP A 348 -13.24 -9.58 7.41
C ASP A 348 -11.77 -9.38 7.77
N GLN A 349 -11.08 -10.47 8.11
CA GLN A 349 -9.70 -10.41 8.60
C GLN A 349 -8.72 -9.94 7.52
N ALA A 350 -8.97 -10.26 6.24
CA ALA A 350 -8.09 -9.87 5.14
C ALA A 350 -8.08 -8.35 4.95
N TRP A 351 -9.25 -7.72 5.09
CA TRP A 351 -9.42 -6.28 5.02
C TRP A 351 -8.75 -5.56 6.20
N VAL A 352 -8.93 -6.05 7.43
CA VAL A 352 -8.23 -5.50 8.61
C VAL A 352 -6.71 -5.57 8.43
N GLU A 353 -6.20 -6.72 7.96
CA GLU A 353 -4.77 -6.89 7.73
C GLU A 353 -4.25 -6.02 6.57
N CYS A 354 -5.09 -5.74 5.58
CA CYS A 354 -4.78 -4.74 4.55
C CYS A 354 -4.61 -3.35 5.17
N LEU A 355 -5.56 -2.90 6.00
CA LEU A 355 -5.49 -1.61 6.68
C LEU A 355 -4.28 -1.50 7.63
N ARG A 356 -3.93 -2.57 8.34
CA ARG A 356 -2.72 -2.61 9.17
C ARG A 356 -1.44 -2.43 8.37
N ARG A 357 -1.34 -3.05 7.19
CA ARG A 357 -0.23 -2.82 6.25
C ARG A 357 -0.15 -1.38 5.77
N TYR A 358 -1.29 -0.69 5.66
CA TYR A 358 -1.36 0.75 5.43
C TYR A 358 -1.11 1.60 6.69
N GLY A 359 -0.67 1.01 7.80
CA GLY A 359 -0.30 1.74 9.01
C GLY A 359 -1.47 2.12 9.91
N MET A 360 -2.66 1.57 9.69
CA MET A 360 -3.76 1.64 10.65
C MET A 360 -3.48 0.69 11.83
N ARG A 361 -3.97 1.02 13.02
CA ARG A 361 -3.79 0.21 14.24
C ARG A 361 -5.12 0.00 14.93
N ASP A 362 -5.27 -1.10 15.66
CA ASP A 362 -6.44 -1.28 16.52
C ASP A 362 -6.34 -0.40 17.76
N ILE A 363 -7.48 -0.01 18.33
CA ILE A 363 -7.53 0.49 19.71
C ILE A 363 -7.81 -0.68 20.67
N ASP A 364 -7.31 -0.59 21.90
CA ASP A 364 -7.43 -1.69 22.87
C ASP A 364 -8.88 -1.99 23.25
N GLU A 365 -9.69 -0.94 23.46
CA GLU A 365 -11.09 -1.06 23.86
C GLU A 365 -12.02 -0.84 22.68
N GLN A 366 -12.60 -1.92 22.18
CA GLN A 366 -13.49 -1.90 21.02
C GLN A 366 -14.90 -1.44 21.41
N PRO A 367 -15.47 -0.41 20.76
CA PRO A 367 -16.78 0.11 21.12
C PRO A 367 -17.87 -0.90 20.81
N ARG A 368 -18.90 -0.90 21.65
CA ARG A 368 -20.12 -1.68 21.43
C ARG A 368 -21.29 -0.76 21.14
N LEU A 369 -22.12 -1.17 20.19
CA LEU A 369 -23.34 -0.48 19.82
C LEU A 369 -24.48 -1.51 19.86
N ASP A 370 -25.38 -1.36 20.83
CA ASP A 370 -26.29 -2.42 21.25
C ASP A 370 -25.50 -3.73 21.53
N ASP A 371 -25.84 -4.84 20.87
CA ASP A 371 -25.15 -6.12 21.05
C ASP A 371 -23.90 -6.28 20.18
N ASP A 372 -23.68 -5.40 19.19
CA ASP A 372 -22.61 -5.53 18.21
C ASP A 372 -21.32 -4.83 18.64
N THR A 373 -20.20 -5.55 18.52
CA THR A 373 -18.86 -4.98 18.71
C THR A 373 -18.32 -4.46 17.38
N TYR A 374 -17.88 -3.22 17.36
CA TYR A 374 -17.24 -2.60 16.21
C TYR A 374 -15.73 -2.70 16.34
N THR A 375 -15.06 -2.95 15.22
CA THR A 375 -13.61 -2.79 15.12
C THR A 375 -13.32 -1.34 14.77
N LEU A 376 -12.59 -0.64 15.64
CA LEU A 376 -12.14 0.73 15.43
C LEU A 376 -10.64 0.74 15.16
N LEU A 377 -10.30 1.10 13.92
CA LEU A 377 -8.92 1.22 13.45
C LEU A 377 -8.51 2.69 13.41
N VAL A 378 -7.31 3.03 13.87
CA VAL A 378 -6.82 4.41 14.02
C VAL A 378 -5.52 4.66 13.26
N HIS A 379 -5.33 5.90 12.79
CA HIS A 379 -4.04 6.40 12.30
C HIS A 379 -3.70 7.77 12.89
N ASP A 380 -2.45 7.95 13.32
CA ASP A 380 -1.89 9.25 13.78
C ASP A 380 -1.21 9.97 12.62
N TRP A 381 -1.87 10.97 12.07
CA TRP A 381 -1.38 11.77 10.94
C TRP A 381 -0.28 12.76 11.33
N ARG A 382 -0.06 13.01 12.63
CA ARG A 382 1.09 13.79 13.09
C ARG A 382 2.35 12.93 13.10
N ALA A 383 2.20 11.66 13.43
CA ALA A 383 3.30 10.71 13.48
C ALA A 383 3.68 10.21 12.08
N VAL A 384 2.68 9.95 11.23
CA VAL A 384 2.88 9.58 9.83
C VAL A 384 2.03 10.52 8.94
N PRO A 385 2.58 11.67 8.53
CA PRO A 385 1.88 12.61 7.66
C PRO A 385 1.54 12.01 6.30
N ALA A 386 0.53 12.56 5.62
CA ALA A 386 0.03 12.06 4.33
C ALA A 386 1.11 11.80 3.28
N GLN A 387 2.12 12.67 3.19
CA GLN A 387 3.23 12.47 2.25
C GLN A 387 4.09 11.26 2.61
N ALA A 388 4.43 11.07 3.89
CA ALA A 388 5.18 9.91 4.36
C ALA A 388 4.35 8.61 4.23
N TRP A 389 3.05 8.69 4.46
CA TRP A 389 2.12 7.58 4.23
C TRP A 389 2.09 7.15 2.76
N LEU A 390 2.00 8.12 1.83
CA LEU A 390 2.06 7.87 0.39
C LEU A 390 3.39 7.24 -0.05
N GLU A 391 4.51 7.72 0.47
CA GLU A 391 5.83 7.15 0.18
C GLU A 391 5.94 5.71 0.69
N ARG A 392 5.39 5.42 1.88
CA ARG A 392 5.33 4.06 2.43
C ARG A 392 4.47 3.14 1.57
N MET A 393 3.30 3.60 1.12
CA MET A 393 2.43 2.85 0.22
C MET A 393 3.13 2.51 -1.10
N ASN A 394 3.82 3.50 -1.69
CA ASN A 394 4.59 3.32 -2.91
C ASN A 394 5.68 2.23 -2.75
N HIS A 395 6.30 2.14 -1.57
CA HIS A 395 7.39 1.21 -1.29
C HIS A 395 6.93 -0.20 -0.90
N LEU A 396 5.86 -0.34 -0.11
CA LEU A 396 5.33 -1.64 0.29
C LEU A 396 4.78 -2.44 -0.90
N LEU A 397 4.33 -1.75 -1.95
CA LEU A 397 3.60 -2.35 -3.06
C LEU A 397 4.38 -2.38 -4.39
N ALA A 398 5.55 -1.73 -4.47
CA ALA A 398 6.48 -1.86 -5.61
C ALA A 398 7.32 -3.15 -5.56
N ALA A 399 7.38 -3.84 -4.42
CA ALA A 399 8.01 -5.16 -4.29
C ALA A 399 7.08 -6.25 -4.86
N GLY A 400 6.93 -6.28 -6.18
CA GLY A 400 6.23 -7.35 -6.92
C GLY A 400 7.08 -8.63 -7.06
N PRO A 401 6.49 -9.76 -7.50
CA PRO A 401 7.08 -11.09 -7.47
C PRO A 401 8.11 -11.40 -8.58
N ALA A 402 8.60 -10.39 -9.31
CA ALA A 402 9.54 -10.59 -10.43
C ALA A 402 11.02 -10.61 -9.99
N GLY A 403 11.29 -11.22 -8.84
CA GLY A 403 12.65 -11.55 -8.39
C GLY A 403 12.80 -13.05 -8.29
N ASP A 404 13.84 -13.59 -8.92
CA ASP A 404 14.42 -14.94 -8.82
C ASP A 404 13.73 -15.88 -7.79
N PRO A 405 13.23 -17.08 -8.17
CA PRO A 405 12.66 -18.04 -7.21
C PRO A 405 13.64 -18.48 -6.11
N ASN A 406 14.94 -18.18 -6.24
CA ASN A 406 15.93 -18.35 -5.17
C ASN A 406 16.17 -17.08 -4.31
N ALA A 407 15.64 -15.94 -4.73
CA ALA A 407 15.40 -14.78 -3.88
C ALA A 407 14.06 -14.98 -3.16
N ALA A 408 14.00 -16.00 -2.30
CA ALA A 408 12.93 -16.12 -1.34
C ALA A 408 12.74 -14.77 -0.63
N THR A 409 11.61 -14.13 -0.91
CA THR A 409 10.76 -13.43 0.06
C THR A 409 11.51 -13.05 1.33
N THR A 410 12.21 -11.92 1.30
CA THR A 410 12.48 -11.22 2.55
C THR A 410 11.23 -10.44 2.89
N GLU A 411 10.16 -11.16 3.26
CA GLU A 411 9.01 -10.57 3.94
C GLU A 411 9.56 -9.71 5.07
N LEU A 412 9.21 -8.42 5.04
CA LEU A 412 9.53 -7.52 6.13
C LEU A 412 9.00 -8.16 7.41
N ALA A 413 9.88 -8.35 8.39
CA ALA A 413 9.45 -8.92 9.66
C ALA A 413 8.60 -7.87 10.39
N VAL A 414 7.28 -8.10 10.45
CA VAL A 414 6.38 -7.33 11.31
C VAL A 414 6.58 -7.82 12.73
N LEU A 415 7.46 -7.15 13.47
CA LEU A 415 7.73 -7.44 14.87
C LEU A 415 6.88 -6.53 15.75
N THR A 416 6.32 -7.06 16.82
CA THR A 416 5.81 -6.22 17.92
C THR A 416 6.98 -5.51 18.62
N GLU A 417 6.70 -4.44 19.37
CA GLU A 417 7.73 -3.71 20.13
C GLU A 417 8.53 -4.63 21.07
N ALA A 418 7.86 -5.59 21.71
CA ALA A 418 8.48 -6.55 22.60
C ALA A 418 9.41 -7.52 21.86
N GLU A 419 8.98 -8.04 20.71
CA GLU A 419 9.79 -8.94 19.86
C GLU A 419 10.98 -8.20 19.25
N PHE A 420 10.79 -6.95 18.82
CA PHE A 420 11.85 -6.10 18.31
C PHE A 420 12.90 -5.83 19.39
N ALA A 421 12.47 -5.44 20.60
CA ALA A 421 13.37 -5.19 21.72
C ALA A 421 14.19 -6.43 22.10
N GLU A 422 13.58 -7.62 22.09
CA GLU A 422 14.30 -8.86 22.36
C GLU A 422 15.28 -9.23 21.24
N ALA A 423 14.88 -9.02 19.98
CA ALA A 423 15.77 -9.21 18.84
C ALA A 423 16.98 -8.27 18.89
N VAL A 424 16.81 -7.01 19.32
CA VAL A 424 17.92 -6.05 19.52
C VAL A 424 18.85 -6.54 20.63
N ARG A 425 18.32 -6.99 21.78
CA ARG A 425 19.15 -7.54 22.87
C ARG A 425 19.97 -8.75 22.42
N LYS A 426 19.35 -9.66 21.66
CA LYS A 426 20.03 -10.84 21.11
C LYS A 426 21.12 -10.43 20.12
N ALA A 427 20.84 -9.48 19.23
CA ALA A 427 21.80 -8.97 18.25
C ALA A 427 23.00 -8.28 18.91
N LEU A 428 22.79 -7.47 19.96
CA LEU A 428 23.88 -6.86 20.73
C LEU A 428 24.83 -7.88 21.35
N ARG A 429 24.30 -8.97 21.92
CA ARG A 429 25.13 -10.06 22.48
C ARG A 429 25.92 -10.81 21.42
N GLN A 430 25.48 -10.77 20.17
CA GLN A 430 26.04 -11.51 19.05
C GLN A 430 26.68 -10.57 18.00
N LEU A 431 26.99 -9.33 18.38
CA LEU A 431 27.47 -8.26 17.49
C LEU A 431 28.79 -8.59 16.77
N SER A 432 29.59 -9.51 17.32
CA SER A 432 30.84 -10.01 16.73
C SER A 432 30.66 -11.22 15.80
N ARG A 433 29.45 -11.78 15.70
CA ARG A 433 29.16 -13.01 14.95
C ARG A 433 28.27 -12.70 13.73
N PRO A 434 28.85 -12.54 12.53
CA PRO A 434 28.10 -12.15 11.33
C PRO A 434 26.98 -13.14 10.99
N ASP A 435 27.23 -14.45 11.09
CA ASP A 435 26.20 -15.47 10.83
C ASP A 435 24.98 -15.36 11.76
N ALA A 436 25.20 -14.96 13.01
CA ALA A 436 24.14 -14.81 14.00
C ALA A 436 23.33 -13.53 13.78
N LEU A 437 23.99 -12.47 13.28
CA LEU A 437 23.32 -11.26 12.83
C LEU A 437 22.50 -11.53 11.56
N ALA A 438 23.02 -12.31 10.61
CA ALA A 438 22.30 -12.71 9.40
C ALA A 438 20.99 -13.45 9.71
N ALA A 439 21.00 -14.30 10.73
CA ALA A 439 19.80 -15.01 11.20
C ALA A 439 18.84 -14.15 12.04
N SER A 440 19.19 -12.90 12.35
CA SER A 440 18.33 -12.02 13.14
C SER A 440 17.11 -11.55 12.32
N PRO A 441 15.89 -11.54 12.88
CA PRO A 441 14.73 -10.98 12.19
C PRO A 441 14.88 -9.48 11.91
N LEU A 442 15.78 -8.78 12.62
CA LEU A 442 16.11 -7.36 12.39
C LEU A 442 16.73 -7.09 11.02
N THR A 443 17.33 -8.08 10.37
CA THR A 443 17.88 -7.90 9.00
C THR A 443 16.77 -7.68 7.96
N ARG A 444 15.54 -8.02 8.33
CA ARG A 444 14.34 -7.92 7.51
C ARG A 444 13.42 -6.80 7.97
N THR A 445 13.87 -5.90 8.82
CA THR A 445 13.07 -4.74 9.24
C THR A 445 13.30 -3.56 8.30
N TRP A 446 12.43 -2.56 8.37
CA TRP A 446 12.43 -1.41 7.48
C TRP A 446 13.73 -0.59 7.60
N LEU A 447 14.32 -0.49 8.80
CA LEU A 447 15.59 0.21 9.04
C LEU A 447 16.75 -0.27 8.17
N ILE A 448 16.93 -1.59 8.06
CA ILE A 448 18.04 -2.21 7.35
C ILE A 448 17.81 -2.19 5.84
N THR A 449 16.56 -2.39 5.43
CA THR A 449 16.17 -2.36 4.01
C THR A 449 16.25 -0.94 3.42
N GLU A 450 15.87 0.11 4.16
CA GLU A 450 15.99 1.50 3.71
C GLU A 450 17.46 1.97 3.67
N GLN A 451 18.30 1.62 4.65
CA GLN A 451 19.73 1.95 4.62
C GLN A 451 20.45 1.33 3.41
N ALA A 452 20.18 0.06 3.11
CA ALA A 452 20.73 -0.62 1.93
C ALA A 452 20.32 0.08 0.62
N ARG A 453 19.13 0.71 0.59
CA ARG A 453 18.63 1.45 -0.56
C ARG A 453 19.25 2.85 -0.68
N GLN A 454 19.41 3.57 0.43
CA GLN A 454 20.06 4.89 0.43
C GLN A 454 21.53 4.80 -0.01
N ALA A 455 22.24 3.74 0.39
CA ALA A 455 23.59 3.46 -0.08
C ALA A 455 23.66 3.24 -1.61
N ARG A 456 22.60 2.65 -2.21
CA ARG A 456 22.48 2.46 -3.67
C ARG A 456 22.11 3.74 -4.43
N LYS A 457 21.35 4.65 -3.80
CA LYS A 457 20.94 5.93 -4.41
C LYS A 457 22.04 7.01 -4.41
N ASN A 458 23.04 6.92 -3.53
CA ASN A 458 24.10 7.93 -3.38
C ASN A 458 25.50 7.29 -3.19
N PRO A 459 26.09 6.67 -4.22
CA PRO A 459 27.41 6.02 -4.10
C PRO A 459 28.55 7.01 -3.78
N ALA A 460 28.38 8.30 -4.09
CA ALA A 460 29.42 9.32 -3.95
C ALA A 460 29.66 9.82 -2.51
N ARG A 461 28.73 9.61 -1.56
CA ARG A 461 28.89 10.10 -0.17
C ARG A 461 29.71 9.17 0.74
N GLN A 462 29.98 7.92 0.34
CA GLN A 462 30.60 6.91 1.19
C GLN A 462 31.99 6.42 0.72
N ALA A 463 32.57 6.99 -0.33
CA ALA A 463 33.89 6.60 -0.85
C ALA A 463 35.09 6.92 0.09
N GLY A 464 34.83 7.31 1.34
CA GLY A 464 35.84 7.75 2.30
C GLY A 464 36.45 6.66 3.20
N GLN A 465 35.92 5.43 3.25
CA GLN A 465 36.46 4.39 4.13
C GLN A 465 36.48 3.00 3.47
N ALA A 466 37.70 2.55 3.17
CA ALA A 466 38.13 1.18 2.89
C ALA A 466 37.32 0.35 1.86
N GLY A 467 37.67 0.48 0.59
CA GLY A 467 37.93 -0.64 -0.33
C GLY A 467 36.84 -1.69 -0.63
N GLN A 468 35.59 -1.52 -0.22
CA GLN A 468 34.51 -2.45 -0.52
C GLN A 468 33.48 -1.80 -1.44
N ASN A 469 33.12 -2.54 -2.49
CA ASN A 469 32.14 -2.13 -3.50
C ASN A 469 30.78 -1.85 -2.81
N PRO A 470 30.28 -0.60 -2.76
CA PRO A 470 29.13 -0.22 -1.93
C PRO A 470 27.79 -0.78 -2.42
N ALA A 471 27.75 -1.47 -3.56
CA ALA A 471 26.54 -1.99 -4.18
C ALA A 471 25.99 -3.28 -3.55
N ARG A 472 26.69 -3.92 -2.61
CA ARG A 472 26.26 -5.14 -1.90
C ARG A 472 26.73 -5.18 -0.44
N GLN A 473 26.28 -4.24 0.40
CA GLN A 473 26.40 -4.47 1.85
C GLN A 473 25.45 -5.59 2.25
N ASP A 474 25.99 -6.67 2.82
CA ASP A 474 25.25 -7.77 3.41
C ASP A 474 24.35 -7.26 4.55
N PRO A 475 23.04 -7.61 4.62
CA PRO A 475 22.12 -7.17 5.67
C PRO A 475 22.64 -7.39 7.10
N ALA A 476 23.43 -8.44 7.35
CA ALA A 476 24.06 -8.67 8.64
C ALA A 476 25.11 -7.59 8.99
N THR A 477 25.88 -7.16 7.98
CA THR A 477 26.86 -6.07 8.11
C THR A 477 26.17 -4.73 8.33
N ALA A 478 25.08 -4.47 7.59
CA ALA A 478 24.27 -3.27 7.79
C ALA A 478 23.67 -3.22 9.21
N LEU A 479 23.14 -4.34 9.70
CA LEU A 479 22.62 -4.45 11.07
C LEU A 479 23.72 -4.21 12.12
N GLY A 480 24.90 -4.80 11.93
CA GLY A 480 26.04 -4.57 12.80
C GLY A 480 26.46 -3.09 12.84
N ASN A 481 26.47 -2.42 11.69
CA ASN A 481 26.80 -0.99 11.58
C ASN A 481 25.72 -0.11 12.23
N LEU A 482 24.44 -0.42 12.02
CA LEU A 482 23.33 0.32 12.64
C LEU A 482 23.42 0.26 14.17
N LEU A 483 23.64 -0.93 14.75
CA LEU A 483 23.76 -1.08 16.21
C LEU A 483 24.97 -0.32 16.77
N ARG A 484 26.10 -0.32 16.05
CA ARG A 484 27.28 0.47 16.44
C ARG A 484 27.00 1.97 16.39
N GLN A 485 26.41 2.44 15.29
CA GLN A 485 26.05 3.84 15.11
C GLN A 485 25.07 4.30 16.19
N ALA A 486 24.03 3.51 16.47
CA ALA A 486 23.05 3.85 17.49
C ALA A 486 23.64 3.86 18.91
N ILE A 487 24.65 3.02 19.20
CA ILE A 487 25.43 3.14 20.45
C ILE A 487 26.20 4.47 20.46
N ASP A 488 26.91 4.81 19.37
CA ASP A 488 27.71 6.03 19.27
C ASP A 488 26.86 7.30 19.36
N ASP A 489 25.64 7.31 18.81
CA ASP A 489 24.73 8.45 18.84
C ASP A 489 24.30 8.84 20.26
N LEU A 490 24.29 7.89 21.20
CA LEU A 490 24.06 8.17 22.63
C LEU A 490 25.12 9.11 23.24
N ARG A 491 26.27 9.31 22.57
CA ARG A 491 27.28 10.30 22.98
C ARG A 491 26.82 11.74 22.74
N GLN A 492 25.89 11.97 21.82
CA GLN A 492 25.42 13.31 21.47
C GLN A 492 24.56 13.94 22.58
N ASP A 493 23.91 13.13 23.41
CA ASP A 493 23.17 13.59 24.59
C ASP A 493 24.05 13.56 25.86
N PRO A 494 24.31 14.71 26.51
CA PRO A 494 25.07 14.78 27.77
C PRO A 494 24.54 13.87 28.89
N ARG A 495 23.23 13.58 28.90
CA ARG A 495 22.59 12.71 29.91
C ARG A 495 22.84 11.22 29.64
N SER A 496 23.09 10.87 28.38
CA SER A 496 23.26 9.49 27.90
C SER A 496 24.73 9.03 27.84
N VAL A 497 25.69 9.92 28.12
CA VAL A 497 27.14 9.60 28.13
C VAL A 497 27.49 8.41 29.03
N LYS A 498 26.82 8.26 30.18
CA LYS A 498 27.04 7.14 31.10
C LYS A 498 26.51 5.81 30.53
N LEU A 499 25.43 5.87 29.76
CA LEU A 499 24.82 4.72 29.08
C LEU A 499 25.71 4.27 27.93
N HIS A 500 26.17 5.21 27.10
CA HIS A 500 27.13 4.97 26.01
C HIS A 500 28.41 4.28 26.53
N ARG A 501 29.00 4.77 27.64
CA ARG A 501 30.21 4.16 28.23
C ARG A 501 29.99 2.70 28.65
N ALA A 502 28.86 2.40 29.28
CA ALA A 502 28.52 1.03 29.67
C ALA A 502 28.35 0.13 28.44
N LEU A 503 27.54 0.55 27.45
CA LEU A 503 27.31 -0.21 26.21
C LEU A 503 28.61 -0.47 25.42
N THR A 504 29.46 0.55 25.30
CA THR A 504 30.75 0.46 24.60
C THR A 504 31.68 -0.55 25.26
N ALA A 505 31.80 -0.50 26.60
CA ALA A 505 32.63 -1.45 27.33
C ALA A 505 32.13 -2.89 27.13
N THR A 506 30.81 -3.11 27.25
CA THR A 506 30.21 -4.44 27.14
C THR A 506 30.26 -5.04 25.74
N TYR A 507 29.87 -4.27 24.72
CA TYR A 507 29.55 -4.82 23.39
C TYR A 507 30.58 -4.48 22.31
N LEU A 508 31.31 -3.36 22.44
CA LEU A 508 32.27 -2.91 21.41
C LEU A 508 33.72 -3.26 21.75
N ARG A 509 34.09 -3.26 23.04
CA ARG A 509 35.47 -3.54 23.49
C ARG A 509 35.75 -5.01 23.80
N GLY A 510 34.74 -5.88 23.70
CA GLY A 510 34.91 -7.33 23.86
C GLY A 510 35.35 -7.77 25.26
N THR A 511 34.95 -7.06 26.32
CA THR A 511 35.27 -7.47 27.69
C THR A 511 34.62 -8.82 28.02
N PRO A 512 35.38 -9.80 28.56
CA PRO A 512 34.87 -11.16 28.73
C PRO A 512 33.78 -11.27 29.81
N THR A 513 33.76 -10.38 30.80
CA THR A 513 32.72 -10.32 31.83
C THR A 513 32.26 -8.89 32.10
N GLN A 514 31.03 -8.78 32.62
CA GLN A 514 30.44 -7.49 33.01
C GLN A 514 31.14 -6.87 34.23
N GLU A 515 31.67 -7.71 35.13
CA GLU A 515 32.45 -7.30 36.29
C GLU A 515 33.75 -6.61 35.88
N LEU A 516 34.47 -7.17 34.89
CA LEU A 516 35.68 -6.56 34.33
C LEU A 516 35.38 -5.26 33.58
N ALA A 517 34.23 -5.18 32.90
CA ALA A 517 33.78 -3.93 32.27
C ALA A 517 33.49 -2.84 33.32
N ALA A 518 32.89 -3.21 34.46
CA ALA A 518 32.64 -2.29 35.57
C ALA A 518 33.95 -1.78 36.20
N GLU A 519 34.93 -2.67 36.39
CA GLU A 519 36.27 -2.32 36.90
C GLU A 519 37.02 -1.37 35.94
N GLN A 520 37.00 -1.64 34.63
CA GLN A 520 37.62 -0.77 33.62
C GLN A 520 37.00 0.63 33.59
N LEU A 521 35.70 0.73 33.85
CA LEU A 521 34.98 1.99 33.96
C LEU A 521 35.11 2.65 35.33
N ARG A 522 35.77 2.00 36.30
CA ARG A 522 35.90 2.42 37.71
C ARG A 522 34.54 2.68 38.37
N LEU A 523 33.58 1.78 38.12
CA LEU A 523 32.22 1.86 38.67
C LEU A 523 31.93 0.66 39.58
N PRO A 524 31.14 0.84 40.65
CA PRO A 524 30.54 -0.28 41.35
C PRO A 524 29.69 -1.12 40.38
N PHE A 525 29.76 -2.45 40.50
CA PHE A 525 29.08 -3.38 39.60
C PHE A 525 27.57 -3.11 39.49
N THR A 526 26.91 -2.76 40.60
CA THR A 526 25.48 -2.40 40.64
C THR A 526 25.17 -1.12 39.84
N THR A 527 26.08 -0.13 39.87
CA THR A 527 25.95 1.12 39.13
C THR A 527 26.17 0.91 37.64
N TYR A 528 27.18 0.11 37.28
CA TYR A 528 27.41 -0.33 35.92
C TYR A 528 26.19 -1.05 35.35
N ARG A 529 25.63 -2.04 36.07
CA ARG A 529 24.46 -2.81 35.61
C ARG A 529 23.25 -1.91 35.35
N ARG A 530 23.01 -0.94 36.23
CA ARG A 530 21.94 0.06 36.04
C ARG A 530 22.14 0.88 34.76
N HIS A 531 23.36 1.32 34.48
CA HIS A 531 23.66 2.07 33.25
C HIS A 531 23.55 1.19 32.00
N LEU A 532 23.96 -0.08 32.08
CA LEU A 532 23.83 -1.02 30.98
C LEU A 532 22.35 -1.30 30.65
N THR A 533 21.52 -1.60 31.65
CA THR A 533 20.09 -1.85 31.43
C THR A 533 19.37 -0.63 30.87
N ALA A 534 19.60 0.56 31.44
CA ALA A 534 19.00 1.80 30.95
C ALA A 534 19.48 2.15 29.53
N GLY A 535 20.75 1.86 29.20
CA GLY A 535 21.29 2.05 27.86
C GLY A 535 20.64 1.14 26.82
N ILE A 536 20.44 -0.14 27.14
CA ILE A 536 19.73 -1.08 26.26
C ILE A 536 18.28 -0.63 26.05
N GLN A 537 17.58 -0.22 27.11
CA GLN A 537 16.20 0.28 27.01
C GLN A 537 16.10 1.50 26.10
N ARG A 538 17.02 2.47 26.27
CA ARG A 538 17.06 3.67 25.44
C ARG A 538 17.34 3.33 23.97
N LEU A 539 18.31 2.47 23.72
CA LEU A 539 18.67 2.01 22.38
C LEU A 539 17.49 1.29 21.69
N CYS A 540 16.79 0.41 22.41
CA CYS A 540 15.57 -0.25 21.91
C CYS A 540 14.50 0.78 21.54
N ALA A 541 14.25 1.77 22.40
CA ALA A 541 13.24 2.79 22.15
C ALA A 541 13.60 3.69 20.95
N ASP A 542 14.86 4.11 20.84
CA ASP A 542 15.33 4.96 19.74
C ASP A 542 15.29 4.21 18.40
N LEU A 543 15.75 2.96 18.36
CA LEU A 543 15.67 2.12 17.16
C LEU A 543 14.23 1.75 16.81
N TRP A 544 13.37 1.46 17.79
CA TRP A 544 11.95 1.22 17.54
C TRP A 544 11.26 2.47 16.98
N HIS A 545 11.60 3.65 17.50
CA HIS A 545 11.15 4.92 16.95
C HIS A 545 11.60 5.06 15.49
N GLN A 546 12.86 4.80 15.16
CA GLN A 546 13.34 4.87 13.78
C GLN A 546 12.70 3.82 12.86
N GLU A 547 12.39 2.61 13.36
CA GLU A 547 11.67 1.57 12.64
C GLU A 547 10.23 2.01 12.30
N LEU A 548 9.56 2.69 13.25
CA LEU A 548 8.21 3.19 13.08
C LEU A 548 8.12 4.47 12.24
N TYR A 549 9.10 5.37 12.36
CA TYR A 549 9.03 6.78 11.93
C TYR A 549 10.16 7.25 11.00
N GLY A 550 11.12 6.39 10.66
CA GLY A 550 12.24 6.73 9.78
C GLY A 550 13.45 7.39 10.46
N THR A 551 14.61 7.34 9.79
CA THR A 551 15.90 7.81 10.34
C THR A 551 16.05 9.33 10.46
N ASN A 552 15.11 10.13 9.94
CA ASN A 552 15.14 11.59 9.96
C ASN A 552 14.29 12.24 11.07
N THR A 553 13.69 11.43 11.96
CA THR A 553 12.83 11.94 13.03
C THR A 553 13.54 11.78 14.37
N PRO A 554 13.96 12.86 15.06
CA PRO A 554 14.59 12.74 16.36
C PRO A 554 13.58 12.25 17.40
N ALA A 555 13.91 11.16 18.09
CA ALA A 555 13.18 10.72 19.28
C ALA A 555 13.30 11.81 20.35
N ARG A 556 12.16 12.34 20.81
CA ARG A 556 12.11 13.35 21.88
C ARG A 556 12.41 12.75 23.25
#